data_AF-A0A1E7Q4S5-F1
#
_entry.id   AF-A0A1E7Q4S5-F1
#
_cell.length_a   1.000
_cell.length_b   1.000
_cell.length_c   1.000
_cell.angle_alpha   90.00
_cell.angle_beta   90.00
_cell.angle_gamma   90.00
#
_symmetry.space_group_name_H-M   'P 1'
#
loop_
_entity.id
_entity.type
_entity.pdbx_description
1 polymer ?
#
loop_
_entity_poly.entity_id
_entity_poly.type
_entity_poly.pdbx_seq_one_letter_code
_entity_poly.pdbx_strand_id
1 'polypeptide(L)'
;MKTALIFTISLASATFAVPAFSQDYEPNSYIHTALVQVCSEAAQDDRVGLHKTLRSHRISKQNAVEKVMCNGKRLMAFAEFNQAYRVSSMLKPYADRIKGRVIIQDVTAPPAN
;
A
#
# COMPACT_ATOMS: atom_id res chain seq x y z
N MET A 1 -3.80 43.40 -56.44
CA MET A 1 -2.91 42.54 -55.62
C MET A 1 -3.71 42.14 -54.39
N LYS A 2 -3.96 40.83 -54.20
CA LYS A 2 -4.82 40.29 -53.12
C LYS A 2 -3.98 40.09 -51.86
N THR A 3 -4.23 40.85 -50.80
CA THR A 3 -3.63 40.65 -49.49
C THR A 3 -4.51 39.72 -48.67
N ALA A 4 -4.02 38.51 -48.40
CA ALA A 4 -4.65 37.59 -47.46
C ALA A 4 -4.20 37.94 -46.04
N LEU A 5 -5.15 38.34 -45.19
CA LEU A 5 -4.93 38.54 -43.75
C LEU A 5 -5.06 37.18 -43.05
N ILE A 6 -3.95 36.68 -42.53
CA ILE A 6 -3.90 35.47 -41.71
C ILE A 6 -4.20 35.88 -40.26
N PHE A 7 -5.33 35.41 -39.73
CA PHE A 7 -5.67 35.53 -38.32
C PHE A 7 -4.88 34.50 -37.51
N THR A 8 -3.95 34.95 -36.67
CA THR A 8 -3.25 34.13 -35.69
C THR A 8 -4.03 34.14 -34.37
N ILE A 9 -4.79 33.06 -34.11
CA ILE A 9 -5.44 32.86 -32.81
C ILE A 9 -4.42 32.20 -31.87
N SER A 10 -3.86 32.98 -30.95
CA SER A 10 -3.01 32.47 -29.88
C SER A 10 -3.90 31.85 -28.80
N LEU A 11 -4.06 30.53 -28.80
CA LEU A 11 -4.64 29.79 -27.68
C LEU A 11 -3.63 29.81 -26.52
N ALA A 12 -3.80 30.74 -25.58
CA ALA A 12 -3.09 30.71 -24.31
C ALA A 12 -3.70 29.62 -23.42
N SER A 13 -3.15 28.41 -23.50
CA SER A 13 -3.50 27.29 -22.62
C SER A 13 -2.99 27.58 -21.21
N ALA A 14 -3.84 28.06 -20.31
CA ALA A 14 -3.53 28.12 -18.89
C ALA A 14 -3.47 26.69 -18.32
N THR A 15 -2.27 26.14 -18.20
CA THR A 15 -2.05 24.87 -17.50
C THR A 15 -2.09 25.13 -16.00
N PHE A 16 -3.16 24.67 -15.34
CA PHE A 16 -3.20 24.60 -13.89
C PHE A 16 -2.22 23.50 -13.43
N ALA A 17 -1.03 23.90 -12.98
CA ALA A 17 -0.12 23.00 -12.29
C ALA A 17 -0.74 22.64 -10.93
N VAL A 18 -1.31 21.43 -10.83
CA VAL A 18 -1.69 20.87 -9.53
C VAL A 18 -0.39 20.42 -8.87
N PRO A 19 0.01 20.96 -7.71
CA PRO A 19 1.19 20.48 -7.02
C PRO A 19 0.96 19.01 -6.64
N ALA A 20 1.83 18.12 -7.12
CA ALA A 20 1.89 16.76 -6.64
C ALA A 20 2.46 16.82 -5.21
N PHE A 21 1.60 16.62 -4.21
CA PHE A 21 2.05 16.48 -2.83
C PHE A 21 2.78 15.14 -2.71
N SER A 22 4.11 15.16 -2.68
CA SER A 22 4.89 14.05 -2.14
C SER A 22 4.61 14.01 -0.65
N GLN A 23 3.88 13.00 -0.18
CA GLN A 23 3.81 12.73 1.27
C GLN A 23 5.21 12.32 1.72
N ASP A 24 5.89 13.23 2.43
CA ASP A 24 7.12 12.88 3.13
C ASP A 24 6.78 11.79 4.16
N TYR A 25 7.45 10.64 4.02
CA TYR A 25 7.30 9.51 4.94
C TYR A 25 7.83 9.92 6.31
N GLU A 26 6.92 10.15 7.25
CA GLU A 26 7.27 10.46 8.63
C GLU A 26 7.39 9.15 9.44
N PRO A 27 8.61 8.74 9.84
CA PRO A 27 8.84 7.46 10.51
C PRO A 27 8.20 7.35 11.90
N ASN A 28 7.66 8.45 12.46
CA ASN A 28 6.93 8.43 13.72
C ASN A 28 5.40 8.49 13.56
N SER A 29 4.91 8.27 12.34
CA SER A 29 3.48 8.23 12.08
C SER A 29 2.79 7.04 12.77
N TYR A 30 1.52 7.24 13.10
CA TYR A 30 0.63 6.19 13.61
C TYR A 30 0.65 4.93 12.74
N ILE A 31 0.75 5.10 11.42
CA ILE A 31 0.79 4.01 10.44
C ILE A 31 2.08 3.19 10.59
N HIS A 32 3.23 3.85 10.71
CA HIS A 32 4.50 3.14 10.90
C HIS A 32 4.47 2.30 12.19
N THR A 33 3.99 2.88 13.30
CA THR A 33 3.87 2.17 14.59
C THR A 33 2.97 0.94 14.48
N ALA A 34 1.80 1.08 13.84
CA ALA A 34 0.86 -0.02 13.64
C ALA A 34 1.48 -1.17 12.82
N LEU A 35 2.20 -0.82 11.75
CA LEU A 35 2.86 -1.80 10.88
C LEU A 35 3.99 -2.53 11.61
N VAL A 36 4.83 -1.82 12.36
CA VAL A 36 5.92 -2.42 13.16
C VAL A 36 5.35 -3.41 14.17
N GLN A 37 4.29 -3.06 14.90
CA GLN A 37 3.67 -3.95 15.88
C GLN A 37 3.07 -5.21 15.22
N VAL A 38 2.28 -5.03 14.15
CA VAL A 38 1.69 -6.15 13.39
C VAL A 38 2.76 -7.11 12.88
N CYS A 39 3.83 -6.58 12.29
CA CYS A 39 4.93 -7.41 11.77
C CYS A 39 5.72 -8.09 12.89
N SER A 40 5.94 -7.41 14.02
CA SER A 40 6.64 -7.99 15.18
C SER A 40 5.86 -9.16 15.79
N GLU A 41 4.56 -9.00 16.03
CA GLU A 41 3.71 -10.06 16.59
C GLU A 41 3.55 -11.23 15.62
N ALA A 42 3.51 -10.95 14.31
CA ALA A 42 3.51 -11.97 13.29
C ALA A 42 4.82 -12.78 13.25
N ALA A 43 5.98 -12.13 13.44
CA ALA A 43 7.27 -12.82 13.50
C ALA A 43 7.40 -13.70 14.75
N GLN A 44 6.83 -13.28 15.88
CA GLN A 44 6.91 -13.98 17.17
C GLN A 44 5.87 -15.10 17.35
N ASP A 45 5.06 -15.37 16.33
CA ASP A 45 3.90 -16.28 16.41
C ASP A 45 2.88 -15.92 17.53
N ASP A 46 2.80 -14.64 17.90
CA ASP A 46 1.85 -14.15 18.89
C ASP A 46 0.48 -13.87 18.26
N ARG A 47 -0.30 -14.95 18.10
CA ARG A 47 -1.68 -14.89 17.62
C ARG A 47 -2.56 -13.94 18.45
N VAL A 48 -2.36 -13.86 19.76
CA VAL A 48 -3.25 -13.09 20.65
C VAL A 48 -2.87 -11.62 20.63
N GLY A 49 -1.59 -11.30 20.69
CA GLY A 49 -1.07 -9.95 20.45
C GLY A 49 -1.52 -9.43 19.10
N LEU A 50 -1.26 -10.19 18.03
CA LEU A 50 -1.67 -9.81 16.68
C LEU A 50 -3.17 -9.53 16.58
N HIS A 51 -4.02 -10.35 17.20
CA HIS A 51 -5.44 -10.07 17.20
C HIS A 51 -5.81 -8.76 17.92
N LYS A 52 -5.17 -8.48 19.06
CA LYS A 52 -5.39 -7.26 19.85
C LYS A 52 -4.90 -6.03 19.10
N THR A 53 -3.70 -6.08 18.53
CA THR A 53 -3.08 -4.99 17.77
C THR A 53 -3.87 -4.65 16.52
N LEU A 54 -4.31 -5.66 15.77
CA LEU A 54 -5.21 -5.43 14.63
C LEU A 54 -6.51 -4.74 15.08
N ARG A 55 -7.06 -5.11 16.24
CA ARG A 55 -8.28 -4.49 16.78
C ARG A 55 -8.04 -3.06 17.27
N SER A 56 -6.94 -2.78 17.98
CA SER A 56 -6.61 -1.44 18.47
C SER A 56 -6.38 -0.47 17.32
N HIS A 57 -5.75 -0.93 16.25
CA HIS A 57 -5.51 -0.15 15.04
C HIS A 57 -6.67 -0.17 14.04
N ARG A 58 -7.80 -0.82 14.39
CA ARG A 58 -9.00 -0.95 13.54
C ARG A 58 -8.71 -1.55 12.16
N ILE A 59 -7.70 -2.42 12.08
CA ILE A 59 -7.32 -3.15 10.88
C ILE A 59 -8.04 -4.50 10.91
N SER A 60 -8.92 -4.75 9.94
CA SER A 60 -9.54 -6.06 9.82
C SER A 60 -8.50 -7.12 9.43
N LYS A 61 -8.68 -8.37 9.86
CA LYS A 61 -7.79 -9.47 9.44
C LYS A 61 -7.73 -9.62 7.92
N GLN A 62 -8.84 -9.34 7.22
CA GLN A 62 -8.88 -9.32 5.75
C GLN A 62 -7.95 -8.24 5.18
N ASN A 63 -8.06 -7.00 5.65
CA ASN A 63 -7.20 -5.90 5.20
C ASN A 63 -5.74 -6.14 5.58
N ALA A 64 -5.47 -6.74 6.74
CA ALA A 64 -4.13 -7.10 7.16
C ALA A 64 -3.49 -8.05 6.14
N VAL A 65 -4.19 -9.13 5.76
CA VAL A 65 -3.67 -10.08 4.77
C VAL A 65 -3.55 -9.47 3.37
N GLU A 66 -4.48 -8.61 2.96
CA GLU A 66 -4.50 -8.01 1.62
C GLU A 66 -3.45 -6.90 1.44
N LYS A 67 -3.20 -6.09 2.48
CA LYS A 67 -2.51 -4.79 2.34
C LYS A 67 -1.25 -4.65 3.18
N VAL A 68 -1.10 -5.40 4.27
CA VAL A 68 0.09 -5.27 5.13
C VAL A 68 1.27 -6.02 4.51
N MET A 69 2.37 -5.29 4.38
CA MET A 69 3.67 -5.80 3.95
C MET A 69 4.67 -5.66 5.10
N CYS A 70 5.35 -6.76 5.41
CA CYS A 70 6.41 -6.84 6.39
C CYS A 70 7.70 -7.20 5.65
N ASN A 71 8.69 -6.30 5.64
CA ASN A 71 9.97 -6.49 4.96
C ASN A 71 9.83 -6.98 3.51
N GLY A 72 8.93 -6.34 2.75
CA GLY A 72 8.66 -6.67 1.35
C GLY A 72 7.83 -7.94 1.11
N LYS A 73 7.37 -8.63 2.15
CA LYS A 73 6.49 -9.80 2.06
C LYS A 73 5.10 -9.48 2.58
N ARG A 74 4.05 -10.01 1.94
CA ARG A 74 2.68 -9.93 2.50
C ARG A 74 2.62 -10.61 3.86
N LEU A 75 1.77 -10.13 4.75
CA LEU A 75 1.68 -10.60 6.13
C LEU A 75 1.62 -12.12 6.28
N MET A 76 0.80 -12.82 5.48
CA MET A 76 0.72 -14.29 5.51
C MET A 76 2.05 -14.96 5.13
N ALA A 77 2.66 -14.54 4.03
CA ALA A 77 3.94 -15.08 3.56
C ALA A 77 5.09 -14.73 4.52
N PHE A 78 5.03 -13.57 5.17
CA PHE A 78 5.97 -13.19 6.22
C PHE A 78 5.83 -14.07 7.47
N ALA A 79 4.60 -14.35 7.92
CA ALA A 79 4.35 -15.26 9.03
C ALA A 79 4.83 -16.70 8.70
N GLU A 80 4.56 -17.20 7.50
CA GLU A 80 5.07 -18.49 7.02
C GLU A 80 6.60 -18.52 6.97
N PHE A 81 7.24 -17.45 6.48
CA PHE A 81 8.70 -17.32 6.44
C PHE A 81 9.34 -17.36 7.84
N ASN A 82 8.69 -16.78 8.85
CA ASN A 82 9.15 -16.82 10.25
C ASN A 82 8.66 -18.07 11.02
N GLN A 83 8.09 -19.07 10.33
CA GLN A 83 7.55 -20.29 10.96
C GLN A 83 6.47 -20.01 12.02
N ALA A 84 5.71 -18.93 11.87
CA ALA A 84 4.67 -18.52 12.79
C ALA A 84 3.35 -19.28 12.56
N TYR A 85 3.27 -20.52 13.04
CA TYR A 85 2.16 -21.44 12.77
C TYR A 85 0.80 -20.99 13.33
N ARG A 86 0.76 -20.42 14.54
CA ARG A 86 -0.49 -19.98 15.18
C ARG A 86 -1.03 -18.71 14.51
N VAL A 87 -0.16 -17.82 14.09
CA VAL A 87 -0.52 -16.64 13.31
C VAL A 87 -0.98 -17.06 11.91
N SER A 88 -0.21 -17.89 11.22
CA SER A 88 -0.56 -18.38 9.88
C SER A 88 -1.90 -19.11 9.87
N SER A 89 -2.16 -19.99 10.84
CA SER A 89 -3.46 -20.67 10.96
C SER A 89 -4.62 -19.69 11.20
N MET A 90 -4.42 -18.64 12.00
CA MET A 90 -5.43 -17.59 12.21
C MET A 90 -5.71 -16.78 10.94
N LEU A 91 -4.68 -16.48 10.14
CA LEU A 91 -4.79 -15.65 8.95
C LEU A 91 -5.25 -16.42 7.71
N LYS A 92 -5.02 -17.73 7.67
CA LYS A 92 -5.29 -18.60 6.52
C LYS A 92 -6.70 -18.47 5.91
N PRO A 93 -7.81 -18.43 6.68
CA PRO A 93 -9.14 -18.25 6.11
C PRO A 93 -9.32 -16.94 5.35
N TYR A 94 -8.58 -15.89 5.71
CA TYR A 94 -8.62 -14.58 5.04
C TYR A 94 -7.74 -14.58 3.79
N ALA A 95 -6.60 -15.27 3.84
CA ALA A 95 -5.73 -15.50 2.69
C ALA A 95 -6.43 -16.31 1.59
N ASP A 96 -7.13 -17.38 1.97
CA ASP A 96 -7.83 -18.25 1.03
C ASP A 96 -8.95 -17.52 0.27
N ARG A 97 -9.57 -16.48 0.86
CA ARG A 97 -10.59 -15.64 0.18
C ARG A 97 -10.04 -14.75 -0.94
N ILE A 98 -8.73 -14.58 -1.01
CA ILE A 98 -8.08 -13.72 -2.00
C ILE A 98 -7.53 -14.58 -3.16
N LYS A 99 -7.45 -15.90 -3.00
CA LYS A 99 -7.02 -16.81 -4.06
C LYS A 99 -7.91 -16.61 -5.30
N GLY A 100 -7.27 -16.29 -6.42
CA GLY A 100 -7.95 -15.99 -7.69
C GLY A 100 -8.30 -14.52 -7.91
N ARG A 101 -8.05 -13.61 -6.96
CA ARG A 101 -8.23 -12.16 -7.16
C ARG A 101 -7.00 -11.54 -7.84
N VAL A 102 -7.21 -10.80 -8.92
CA VAL A 102 -6.16 -10.01 -9.58
C VAL A 102 -5.87 -8.75 -8.76
N ILE A 103 -4.59 -8.46 -8.51
CA ILE A 103 -4.17 -7.21 -7.87
C ILE A 103 -3.48 -6.34 -8.92
N ILE A 104 -4.00 -5.13 -9.10
CA ILE A 104 -3.42 -4.10 -9.97
C ILE A 104 -2.47 -3.28 -9.09
N GLN A 105 -1.19 -3.22 -9.46
CA GLN A 105 -0.17 -2.41 -8.81
C GLN A 105 0.28 -1.34 -9.79
N ASP A 106 0.20 -0.09 -9.37
CA ASP A 106 0.69 1.03 -10.17
C ASP A 106 2.22 1.03 -10.14
N VAL A 107 2.84 1.14 -11.32
CA VAL A 107 4.30 1.17 -11.48
C VAL A 107 4.67 2.48 -12.16
N THR A 108 5.33 3.37 -11.42
CA THR A 108 5.82 4.63 -11.99
C THR A 108 7.05 4.36 -12.85
N ALA A 109 6.99 4.74 -14.13
CA ALA A 109 8.14 4.68 -15.01
C ALA A 109 9.20 5.71 -14.56
N PRO A 110 10.50 5.34 -14.52
CA PRO A 110 11.56 6.32 -14.26
C PRO A 110 11.56 7.41 -15.34
N PRO A 111 12.00 8.64 -15.01
CA PRO A 111 12.08 9.73 -15.99
C PRO A 111 13.02 9.33 -17.14
N ALA A 112 12.63 9.65 -18.37
CA ALA A 112 13.48 9.44 -19.54
C ALA A 112 14.74 10.32 -19.42
N ASN A 113 15.90 9.67 -19.50
CA ASN A 113 17.21 10.34 -19.53
C ASN A 113 17.40 11.19 -20.78
#